data_AF-A0A369WU83-F1
#
_entry.id   AF-A0A369WU83-F1
#
_cell.length_a   1.000
_cell.length_b   1.000
_cell.length_c   1.000
_cell.angle_alpha   90.00
_cell.angle_beta   90.00
_cell.angle_gamma   90.00
#
_symmetry.space_group_name_H-M   'P 1'
#
loop_
_entity.id
_entity.type
_entity.pdbx_description
1 polymer ?
#
loop_
_entity_poly.entity_id
_entity_poly.type
_entity_poly.pdbx_seq_one_letter_code
_entity_poly.pdbx_strand_id
1 'polypeptide(L)'
;MKSDTYSLVFEAADALLAEGVRPTQQGVRDRLGKGSLSTINKALNDWWQMLGQRLQQGRQYPDLPEPLAESMSQWWQQAVDSARKDFELEQDRQQRALKALKQQQSDQRQLLQDQLSQTLEKLADEVAGSGQLQQQLRERDKEIHQLERRVLEAEQLSRELKQESQVQQAMIGKLEAVNETLRQSQAHADGRQQLLQQENNQLKKLVEQLDRKYADQHSR
;
A
#
# COMPACT_ATOMS: atom_id res chain seq x y z
N MET A 1 -32.55 -70.83 68.27
CA MET A 1 -31.81 -69.66 68.81
C MET A 1 -32.70 -68.43 68.68
N LYS A 2 -33.29 -67.96 69.77
CA LYS A 2 -34.14 -66.75 69.73
C LYS A 2 -33.20 -65.54 69.80
N SER A 3 -33.05 -64.84 68.68
CA SER A 3 -32.36 -63.55 68.63
C SER A 3 -33.10 -62.57 69.55
N ASP A 4 -32.37 -61.91 70.45
CA ASP A 4 -32.93 -60.91 71.34
C ASP A 4 -33.40 -59.71 70.50
N THR A 5 -34.62 -59.25 70.74
CA THR A 5 -35.22 -58.14 69.97
C THR A 5 -34.35 -56.88 70.08
N TYR A 6 -33.57 -56.74 71.16
CA TYR A 6 -32.59 -55.66 71.35
C TYR A 6 -31.45 -55.68 70.33
N SER A 7 -30.85 -56.84 70.06
CA SER A 7 -29.72 -56.94 69.10
C SER A 7 -30.16 -56.53 67.69
N LEU A 8 -31.35 -56.97 67.28
CA LEU A 8 -31.94 -56.60 66.00
C LEU A 8 -32.22 -55.10 65.89
N VAL A 9 -32.68 -54.47 66.99
CA VAL A 9 -32.87 -53.01 67.04
C VAL A 9 -31.54 -52.27 66.90
N PHE A 10 -30.47 -52.74 67.53
CA PHE A 10 -29.15 -52.15 67.42
C PHE A 10 -28.59 -52.25 66.00
N GLU A 11 -28.70 -53.42 65.36
CA GLU A 11 -28.26 -53.64 63.97
C GLU A 11 -29.05 -52.76 62.99
N ALA A 12 -30.37 -52.67 63.16
CA ALA A 12 -31.22 -51.83 62.33
C ALA A 12 -30.94 -50.33 62.52
N ALA A 13 -30.66 -49.90 63.76
CA ALA A 13 -30.30 -48.52 64.05
C ALA A 13 -28.92 -48.15 63.50
N ASP A 14 -27.93 -49.05 63.61
CA ASP A 14 -26.61 -48.87 63.00
C ASP A 14 -26.71 -48.77 61.47
N ALA A 15 -27.51 -49.63 60.83
CA ALA A 15 -27.73 -49.58 59.37
C ALA A 15 -28.37 -48.26 58.92
N LEU A 16 -29.42 -47.80 59.61
CA LEU A 16 -30.05 -46.51 59.32
C LEU A 16 -29.06 -45.34 59.49
N LEU A 17 -28.25 -45.36 60.56
CA LEU A 17 -27.25 -44.33 60.79
C LEU A 17 -26.18 -44.31 59.69
N ALA A 18 -25.71 -45.48 59.23
CA ALA A 18 -24.75 -45.61 58.13
C ALA A 18 -25.32 -45.10 56.80
N GLU A 19 -26.62 -45.22 56.59
CA GLU A 19 -27.36 -44.66 55.45
C GLU A 19 -27.60 -43.14 55.59
N GLY A 20 -27.14 -42.50 56.67
CA GLY A 20 -27.34 -41.07 56.93
C GLY A 20 -28.75 -40.70 57.42
N VAL A 21 -29.58 -41.70 57.72
CA VAL A 21 -30.95 -41.53 58.19
C VAL A 21 -31.00 -41.64 59.71
N ARG A 22 -31.66 -40.69 60.38
CA ARG A 22 -31.80 -40.73 61.85
C ARG A 22 -32.57 -42.00 62.28
N PRO A 23 -31.98 -42.86 63.13
CA PRO A 23 -32.71 -44.01 63.67
C PRO A 23 -33.87 -43.55 64.56
N THR A 24 -35.09 -43.72 64.05
CA THR A 24 -36.34 -43.45 64.78
C THR A 24 -37.06 -44.75 65.10
N GLN A 25 -37.94 -44.74 66.11
CA GLN A 25 -38.68 -45.94 66.52
C GLN A 25 -39.49 -46.54 65.37
N GLN A 26 -40.10 -45.67 64.57
CA GLN A 26 -40.86 -46.08 63.39
C GLN A 26 -39.94 -46.61 62.29
N GLY A 27 -38.82 -45.93 61.99
CA GLY A 27 -37.85 -46.41 60.99
C GLY A 27 -37.23 -47.76 61.34
N VAL A 28 -36.91 -48.00 62.62
CA VAL A 28 -36.41 -49.29 63.08
C VAL A 28 -37.49 -50.37 63.02
N ARG A 29 -38.74 -50.05 63.38
CA ARG A 29 -39.88 -50.98 63.25
C ARG A 29 -40.11 -51.38 61.81
N ASP A 30 -40.08 -50.41 60.90
CA ASP A 30 -40.32 -50.64 59.46
C ASP A 30 -39.22 -51.51 58.86
N ARG A 31 -37.97 -51.39 59.34
CA ARG A 31 -36.83 -52.23 58.94
C ARG A 31 -36.90 -53.65 59.50
N LEU A 32 -37.40 -53.82 60.73
CA LEU A 32 -37.46 -55.11 61.43
C LEU A 32 -38.72 -55.92 61.15
N GLY A 33 -39.84 -55.26 60.83
CA GLY A 33 -41.13 -55.89 60.53
C GLY A 33 -41.81 -56.61 61.72
N LYS A 34 -41.21 -56.59 62.91
CA LYS A 34 -41.67 -57.27 64.13
C LYS A 34 -41.15 -56.59 65.39
N GLY A 35 -41.77 -56.91 66.53
CA GLY A 35 -41.45 -56.33 67.84
C GLY A 35 -42.43 -55.22 68.26
N SER A 36 -42.71 -55.13 69.56
CA SER A 36 -43.58 -54.07 70.07
C SER A 36 -42.85 -52.72 70.07
N LEU A 37 -43.57 -51.64 69.76
CA LEU A 37 -43.03 -50.28 69.77
C LEU A 37 -42.41 -49.91 71.13
N SER A 38 -42.93 -50.44 72.23
CA SER A 38 -42.38 -50.20 73.58
C SER A 38 -41.01 -50.84 73.77
N THR A 39 -40.79 -52.05 73.24
CA THR A 39 -39.48 -52.74 73.32
C THR A 39 -38.47 -52.10 72.37
N ILE A 40 -38.90 -51.72 71.16
CA ILE A 40 -38.06 -51.00 70.20
C ILE A 40 -37.64 -49.64 70.75
N ASN A 41 -38.57 -48.89 71.37
CA ASN A 41 -38.28 -47.60 72.00
C ASN A 41 -37.22 -47.74 73.09
N LYS A 42 -37.36 -48.72 74.00
CA LYS A 42 -36.39 -48.95 75.06
C LYS A 42 -35.00 -49.32 74.50
N ALA A 43 -34.95 -50.28 73.57
CA ALA A 43 -33.70 -50.68 72.93
C ALA A 43 -33.04 -49.56 72.13
N LEU A 44 -33.83 -48.73 71.43
CA LEU A 44 -33.32 -47.59 70.67
C LEU A 44 -32.76 -46.49 71.59
N ASN A 45 -33.37 -46.26 72.76
CA ASN A 45 -32.82 -45.33 73.75
C ASN A 45 -31.49 -45.83 74.30
N ASP A 46 -31.38 -47.12 74.62
CA ASP A 46 -30.12 -47.72 75.07
C ASP A 46 -29.04 -47.61 73.98
N TRP A 47 -29.41 -47.84 72.72
CA TRP A 47 -28.53 -47.64 71.57
C TRP A 47 -28.03 -46.19 71.46
N TRP A 48 -28.92 -45.19 71.59
CA TRP A 48 -28.54 -43.76 71.56
C TRP A 48 -27.61 -43.38 72.72
N GLN A 49 -27.82 -43.93 73.92
CA GLN A 49 -26.94 -43.72 75.07
C GLN A 49 -25.54 -44.30 74.83
N MET A 50 -25.45 -45.47 74.19
CA MET A 50 -24.18 -46.12 73.87
C MET A 50 -23.47 -45.51 72.65
N LEU A 51 -24.21 -44.89 71.72
CA LEU A 51 -23.65 -44.31 70.49
C LEU A 51 -22.60 -43.24 70.80
N GLY A 52 -22.85 -42.39 71.81
CA GLY A 52 -21.90 -41.35 72.21
C GLY A 52 -20.54 -41.91 72.62
N GLN A 53 -20.52 -43.01 73.39
CA GLN A 53 -19.29 -43.68 73.78
C GLN A 53 -18.60 -44.36 72.58
N ARG A 54 -19.36 -45.03 71.71
CA ARG A 54 -18.82 -45.68 70.49
C ARG A 54 -18.18 -44.67 69.53
N LEU A 55 -18.79 -43.51 69.34
CA LEU A 55 -18.25 -42.43 68.50
C LEU A 55 -16.98 -41.80 69.09
N GLN A 56 -16.88 -41.70 70.42
CA GLN A 56 -15.67 -41.23 71.07
C GLN A 56 -14.54 -42.27 71.00
N GLN A 57 -14.85 -43.56 71.17
CA GLN A 57 -13.87 -44.65 71.00
C GLN A 57 -13.37 -44.75 69.54
N GLY A 58 -14.24 -44.57 68.55
CA GLY A 58 -13.84 -44.55 67.13
C GLY A 58 -13.04 -43.32 66.69
N ARG A 59 -13.00 -42.26 67.52
CA ARG A 59 -12.14 -41.08 67.33
C ARG A 59 -10.81 -41.16 68.07
N GLN A 60 -10.63 -42.15 68.94
CA GLN A 60 -9.32 -42.47 69.49
C GLN A 60 -8.57 -43.25 68.43
N TYR A 61 -7.93 -42.53 67.50
CA TYR A 61 -6.71 -43.07 66.92
C TYR A 61 -5.78 -43.32 68.11
N PRO A 62 -5.37 -44.57 68.41
CA PRO A 62 -4.36 -44.78 69.44
C PRO A 62 -3.19 -43.88 69.06
N ASP A 63 -2.80 -43.00 70.00
CA ASP A 63 -1.79 -41.96 69.79
C ASP A 63 -0.74 -42.48 68.83
N LEU A 64 -0.74 -41.92 67.60
CA LEU A 64 0.18 -42.34 66.56
C LEU A 64 1.58 -42.30 67.21
N PRO A 65 2.34 -43.42 67.25
CA PRO A 65 3.60 -43.43 67.97
C PRO A 65 4.44 -42.25 67.50
N GLU A 66 4.97 -41.46 68.44
CA GLU A 66 5.72 -40.22 68.18
C GLU A 66 6.73 -40.35 67.01
N PRO A 67 7.48 -41.47 66.87
CA PRO A 67 8.40 -41.67 65.74
C PRO A 67 7.71 -41.70 64.36
N LEU A 68 6.48 -42.20 64.27
CA LEU A 68 5.71 -42.28 63.03
C LEU A 68 5.16 -40.91 62.63
N ALA A 69 4.70 -40.11 63.61
CA ALA A 69 4.22 -38.75 63.37
C ALA A 69 5.36 -37.82 62.90
N GLU A 70 6.54 -37.94 63.51
CA GLU A 70 7.75 -37.21 63.07
C GLU A 70 8.16 -37.60 61.66
N SER A 71 8.19 -38.90 61.34
CA SER A 71 8.55 -39.40 60.00
C SER A 71 7.60 -38.89 58.93
N MET A 72 6.29 -38.92 59.18
CA MET A 72 5.27 -38.39 58.27
C MET A 72 5.41 -36.87 58.07
N SER A 73 5.72 -36.13 59.13
CA SER A 73 5.94 -34.68 59.06
C SER A 73 7.17 -34.33 58.25
N GLN A 74 8.26 -35.09 58.39
CA GLN A 74 9.48 -34.92 57.59
C GLN A 74 9.23 -35.20 56.11
N TRP A 75 8.50 -36.27 55.78
CA TRP A 75 8.15 -36.59 54.39
C TRP A 75 7.23 -35.52 53.78
N TRP A 76 6.27 -35.02 54.56
CA TRP A 76 5.41 -33.93 54.13
C TRP A 76 6.21 -32.64 53.87
N GLN A 77 7.14 -32.28 54.76
CA GLN A 77 8.03 -31.13 54.55
C GLN A 77 8.88 -31.30 53.28
N GLN A 78 9.47 -32.48 53.06
CA GLN A 78 10.23 -32.76 51.84
C GLN A 78 9.36 -32.66 50.58
N ALA A 79 8.13 -33.17 50.61
CA ALA A 79 7.19 -33.07 49.50
C ALA A 79 6.82 -31.62 49.19
N VAL A 80 6.53 -30.82 50.22
CA VAL A 80 6.23 -29.38 50.09
C VAL A 80 7.44 -28.60 49.57
N ASP A 81 8.63 -28.89 50.06
CA ASP A 81 9.86 -28.23 49.60
C ASP A 81 10.19 -28.59 48.15
N SER A 82 9.96 -29.84 47.74
CA SER A 82 10.08 -30.23 46.33
C SER A 82 9.07 -29.50 45.46
N ALA A 83 7.79 -29.47 45.86
CA ALA A 83 6.74 -28.78 45.12
C ALA A 83 7.01 -27.27 45.01
N ARG A 84 7.57 -26.64 46.05
CA ARG A 84 7.99 -25.23 46.01
C ARG A 84 9.10 -24.99 45.01
N LYS A 85 10.14 -25.83 45.01
CA LYS A 85 11.25 -25.73 44.05
C LYS A 85 10.76 -25.90 42.61
N ASP A 86 9.89 -26.88 42.37
CA ASP A 86 9.30 -27.11 41.05
C ASP A 86 8.45 -25.92 40.60
N PHE A 87 7.67 -25.34 41.51
CA PHE A 87 6.87 -24.15 41.24
C PHE A 87 7.74 -22.92 40.93
N GLU A 88 8.79 -22.67 41.72
CA GLU A 88 9.74 -21.57 41.48
C GLU A 88 10.45 -21.72 40.14
N LEU A 89 10.86 -22.95 39.79
CA LEU A 89 11.49 -23.24 38.50
C LEU A 89 10.53 -22.98 37.33
N GLU A 90 9.28 -23.41 37.45
CA GLU A 90 8.27 -23.16 36.41
C GLU A 90 7.93 -21.67 36.31
N GLN A 91 7.83 -20.96 37.44
CA GLN A 91 7.62 -19.52 37.44
C GLN A 91 8.76 -18.77 36.74
N ASP A 92 10.02 -19.12 37.02
CA ASP A 92 11.19 -18.52 36.35
C ASP A 92 11.19 -18.85 34.85
N ARG A 93 10.85 -20.09 34.45
CA ARG A 93 10.68 -20.47 33.04
C ARG A 93 9.62 -19.62 32.34
N GLN A 94 8.45 -19.46 32.95
CA GLN A 94 7.36 -18.65 32.39
C GLN A 94 7.74 -17.17 32.31
N GLN A 95 8.42 -16.62 33.32
CA GLN A 95 8.93 -15.24 33.29
C GLN A 95 9.95 -15.03 32.17
N ARG A 96 10.89 -15.96 32.00
CA ARG A 96 11.87 -15.92 30.90
C ARG A 96 11.19 -16.02 29.54
N ALA A 97 10.22 -16.93 29.38
CA ALA A 97 9.45 -17.07 28.16
C ALA A 97 8.65 -15.80 27.82
N LEU A 98 7.98 -15.20 28.81
CA LEU A 98 7.26 -13.94 28.64
C LEU A 98 8.21 -12.78 28.27
N LYS A 99 9.39 -12.70 28.90
CA LYS A 99 10.40 -11.69 28.57
C LYS A 99 10.92 -11.87 27.14
N ALA A 100 11.22 -13.10 26.74
CA ALA A 100 11.66 -13.43 25.38
C ALA A 100 10.58 -13.07 24.35
N LEU A 101 9.32 -13.42 24.60
CA LEU A 101 8.22 -13.09 23.70
C LEU A 101 8.00 -11.58 23.57
N LYS A 102 8.08 -10.83 24.68
CA LYS A 102 8.01 -9.37 24.66
C LYS A 102 9.15 -8.74 23.88
N GLN A 103 10.38 -9.25 24.05
CA GLN A 103 11.54 -8.78 23.30
C GLN A 103 11.35 -9.05 21.81
N GLN A 104 10.99 -10.28 21.43
CA GLN A 104 10.71 -10.63 20.04
C GLN A 104 9.63 -9.74 19.41
N GLN A 105 8.55 -9.46 20.15
CA GLN A 105 7.49 -8.57 19.67
C GLN A 105 7.97 -7.12 19.54
N SER A 106 8.85 -6.66 20.42
CA SER A 106 9.48 -5.35 20.32
C SER A 106 10.38 -5.26 19.09
N ASP A 107 11.24 -6.26 18.88
CA ASP A 107 12.16 -6.32 17.76
C ASP A 107 11.41 -6.41 16.42
N GLN A 108 10.34 -7.21 16.35
CA GLN A 108 9.46 -7.26 15.18
C GLN A 108 8.75 -5.94 14.91
N ARG A 109 8.27 -5.25 15.94
CA ARG A 109 7.66 -3.92 15.77
C ARG A 109 8.66 -2.89 15.26
N GLN A 110 9.88 -2.90 15.79
CA GLN A 110 10.94 -2.01 15.34
C GLN A 110 11.29 -2.29 13.87
N LEU A 111 11.46 -3.56 13.50
CA LEU A 111 11.73 -3.95 12.11
C LEU A 111 10.62 -3.50 11.16
N LEU A 112 9.35 -3.71 11.53
CA LEU A 112 8.21 -3.27 10.72
C LEU A 112 8.14 -1.73 10.61
N GLN A 113 8.48 -1.02 11.70
CA GLN A 113 8.52 0.44 11.69
C GLN A 113 9.65 0.97 10.80
N ASP A 114 10.82 0.35 10.84
CA ASP A 114 11.96 0.70 9.99
C ASP A 114 11.68 0.36 8.51
N GLN A 115 10.98 -0.76 8.24
CA GLN A 115 10.53 -1.07 6.88
C GLN A 115 9.50 -0.06 6.39
N LEU A 116 8.53 0.32 7.23
CA LEU A 116 7.52 1.30 6.88
C LEU A 116 8.14 2.67 6.58
N SER A 117 9.06 3.14 7.41
CA SER A 117 9.75 4.42 7.18
C SER A 117 10.55 4.40 5.87
N GLN A 118 11.30 3.33 5.59
CA GLN A 118 12.03 3.17 4.33
C GLN A 118 11.09 3.14 3.11
N THR A 119 9.94 2.47 3.21
CA THR A 119 8.96 2.44 2.10
C THR A 119 8.32 3.81 1.87
N LEU A 120 8.03 4.57 2.93
CA LEU A 120 7.49 5.92 2.82
C LEU A 120 8.51 6.89 2.22
N GLU A 121 9.79 6.77 2.59
CA GLU A 121 10.87 7.57 2.02
C GLU A 121 11.05 7.28 0.52
N LYS A 122 11.12 6.01 0.12
CA LYS A 122 11.16 5.62 -1.30
C LYS A 122 9.96 6.13 -2.09
N LEU A 123 8.76 6.04 -1.51
CA LEU A 123 7.55 6.54 -2.16
C LEU A 123 7.58 8.07 -2.31
N ALA A 124 8.09 8.79 -1.31
CA ALA A 124 8.27 10.24 -1.39
C ALA A 124 9.25 10.63 -2.50
N ASP A 125 10.38 9.90 -2.62
CA ASP A 125 11.35 10.09 -3.69
C ASP A 125 10.76 9.80 -5.08
N GLU A 126 9.99 8.72 -5.23
CA GLU A 126 9.31 8.39 -6.49
C GLU A 126 8.28 9.47 -6.87
N VAL A 127 7.50 9.97 -5.91
CA VAL A 127 6.53 11.05 -6.15
C VAL A 127 7.25 12.34 -6.55
N ALA A 128 8.35 12.69 -5.87
CA ALA A 128 9.16 13.85 -6.22
C ALA A 128 9.77 13.72 -7.62
N GLY A 129 10.34 12.55 -7.94
CA GLY A 129 10.88 12.24 -9.26
C GLY A 129 9.83 12.29 -10.37
N SER A 130 8.64 11.74 -10.13
CA SER A 130 7.50 11.82 -11.05
C SER A 130 7.06 13.27 -11.29
N GLY A 131 7.01 14.08 -10.23
CA GLY A 131 6.71 15.51 -10.32
C GLY A 131 7.74 16.28 -11.16
N GLN A 132 9.03 15.99 -10.98
CA GLN A 132 10.10 16.56 -11.80
C GLN A 132 9.98 16.14 -13.27
N LEU A 133 9.70 14.87 -13.54
CA LEU A 133 9.53 14.36 -14.91
C LEU A 133 8.32 15.01 -15.61
N GLN A 134 7.21 15.18 -14.89
CA GLN A 134 6.03 15.89 -15.39
C GLN A 134 6.34 17.37 -15.70
N GLN A 135 7.14 18.03 -14.86
CA GLN A 135 7.57 19.40 -15.12
C GLN A 135 8.45 19.47 -16.37
N GLN A 136 9.42 18.57 -16.51
CA GLN A 136 10.29 18.48 -17.69
C GLN A 136 9.48 18.23 -18.97
N LEU A 137 8.48 17.35 -18.93
CA LEU A 137 7.56 17.12 -20.05
C LEU A 137 6.82 18.40 -20.44
N ARG A 138 6.25 19.12 -19.48
CA ARG A 138 5.57 20.40 -19.74
C ARG A 138 6.50 21.47 -20.32
N GLU A 139 7.77 21.49 -19.90
CA GLU A 139 8.77 22.40 -20.46
C GLU A 139 9.14 22.02 -21.91
N ARG A 140 9.33 20.73 -22.18
CA ARG A 140 9.56 20.22 -23.54
C ARG A 140 8.36 20.49 -24.46
N ASP A 141 7.13 20.30 -24.00
CA ASP A 141 5.92 20.62 -24.78
C ASP A 141 5.85 22.10 -25.15
N LYS A 142 6.19 22.99 -24.22
CA LYS A 142 6.29 24.44 -24.50
C LYS A 142 7.36 24.75 -25.54
N GLU A 143 8.51 24.09 -25.44
CA GLU A 143 9.62 24.26 -26.38
C GLU A 143 9.24 23.75 -27.79
N ILE A 144 8.58 22.61 -27.89
CA ILE A 144 8.03 22.08 -29.14
C ILE A 144 7.07 23.09 -29.76
N HIS A 145 6.09 23.59 -29.01
CA HIS A 145 5.16 24.62 -29.52
C HIS A 145 5.82 25.94 -29.92
N GLN A 146 6.95 26.31 -29.29
CA GLN A 146 7.73 27.46 -29.72
C GLN A 146 8.46 27.18 -31.04
N LEU A 147 9.07 26.00 -31.18
CA LEU A 147 9.74 25.58 -32.40
C LEU A 147 8.75 25.44 -33.57
N GLU A 148 7.58 24.84 -33.35
CA GLU A 148 6.51 24.74 -34.35
C GLU A 148 6.10 26.12 -34.88
N ARG A 149 5.91 27.11 -33.99
CA ARG A 149 5.61 28.49 -34.39
C ARG A 149 6.73 29.11 -35.22
N ARG A 150 7.99 28.95 -34.80
CA ARG A 150 9.15 29.45 -35.54
C ARG A 150 9.29 28.82 -36.93
N VAL A 151 8.99 27.52 -37.05
CA VAL A 151 8.98 26.83 -38.35
C VAL A 151 7.89 27.41 -39.24
N LEU A 152 6.67 27.60 -38.72
CA LEU A 152 5.57 28.19 -39.47
C LEU A 152 5.90 29.62 -39.95
N GLU A 153 6.46 30.45 -39.07
CA GLU A 153 6.92 31.81 -39.40
C GLU A 153 8.01 31.81 -40.48
N ALA A 154 9.01 30.91 -40.35
CA ALA A 154 10.07 30.78 -41.34
C ALA A 154 9.54 30.30 -42.71
N GLU A 155 8.57 29.39 -42.72
CA GLU A 155 7.90 28.93 -43.93
C GLU A 155 7.10 30.06 -44.60
N GLN A 156 6.41 30.89 -43.82
CA GLN A 156 5.70 32.07 -44.33
C GLN A 156 6.67 33.06 -44.96
N LEU A 157 7.73 33.44 -44.25
CA LEU A 157 8.75 34.35 -44.76
C LEU A 157 9.42 33.82 -46.03
N SER A 158 9.71 32.51 -46.07
CA SER A 158 10.27 31.87 -47.27
C SER A 158 9.32 31.93 -48.46
N ARG A 159 8.01 31.80 -48.25
CA ARG A 159 7.00 31.94 -49.31
C ARG A 159 6.92 33.38 -49.81
N GLU A 160 6.92 34.35 -48.90
CA GLU A 160 6.91 35.79 -49.23
C GLU A 160 8.15 36.17 -50.04
N LEU A 161 9.35 35.78 -49.58
CA LEU A 161 10.60 36.04 -50.28
C LEU A 161 10.61 35.41 -51.69
N LYS A 162 10.06 34.20 -51.82
CA LYS A 162 9.93 33.53 -53.12
C LYS A 162 8.96 34.26 -54.05
N GLN A 163 7.83 34.75 -53.53
CA GLN A 163 6.89 35.56 -54.31
C GLN A 163 7.53 36.89 -54.74
N GLU A 164 8.22 37.58 -53.84
CA GLU A 164 8.90 38.83 -54.16
C GLU A 164 9.99 38.61 -55.22
N SER A 165 10.80 37.55 -55.08
CA SER A 165 11.80 37.16 -56.08
C SER A 165 11.17 36.88 -57.45
N GLN A 166 10.01 36.19 -57.50
CA GLN A 166 9.29 35.97 -58.76
C GLN A 166 8.78 37.28 -59.39
N VAL A 167 8.26 38.20 -58.59
CA VAL A 167 7.80 39.52 -59.05
C VAL A 167 8.99 40.34 -59.57
N GLN A 168 10.11 40.36 -58.86
CA GLN A 168 11.33 41.03 -59.28
C GLN A 168 11.85 40.43 -60.60
N GLN A 169 11.89 39.10 -60.73
CA GLN A 169 12.33 38.43 -61.96
C GLN A 169 11.42 38.77 -63.16
N ALA A 170 10.10 38.81 -62.94
CA ALA A 170 9.15 39.22 -63.98
C ALA A 170 9.32 40.70 -64.37
N MET A 171 9.62 41.58 -63.41
CA MET A 171 9.90 42.99 -63.68
C MET A 171 11.20 43.19 -64.46
N ILE A 172 12.26 42.45 -64.10
CA ILE A 172 13.53 42.43 -64.84
C ILE A 172 13.28 42.00 -66.29
N GLY A 173 12.56 40.89 -66.51
CA GLY A 173 12.22 40.44 -67.86
C GLY A 173 11.41 41.45 -68.68
N LYS A 174 10.50 42.20 -68.05
CA LYS A 174 9.78 43.31 -68.72
C LYS A 174 10.72 44.46 -69.08
N LEU A 175 11.61 44.86 -68.16
CA LEU A 175 12.59 45.93 -68.42
C LEU A 175 13.57 45.54 -69.53
N GLU A 176 13.98 44.28 -69.61
CA GLU A 176 14.80 43.74 -70.70
C GLU A 176 14.05 43.80 -72.04
N ALA A 177 12.79 43.38 -72.09
CA ALA A 177 11.96 43.45 -73.30
C ALA A 177 11.72 44.90 -73.79
N VAL A 178 11.49 45.83 -72.86
CA VAL A 178 11.36 47.26 -73.17
C VAL A 178 12.69 47.82 -73.69
N ASN A 179 13.82 47.50 -73.06
CA ASN A 179 15.13 47.92 -73.53
C ASN A 179 15.44 47.39 -74.93
N GLU A 180 15.07 46.15 -75.23
CA GLU A 180 15.27 45.56 -76.54
C GLU A 180 14.41 46.26 -77.61
N THR A 181 13.14 46.53 -77.30
CA THR A 181 12.26 47.30 -78.19
C THR A 181 12.79 48.73 -78.42
N LEU A 182 13.33 49.36 -77.37
CA LEU A 182 13.94 50.67 -77.46
C LEU A 182 15.19 50.63 -78.35
N ARG A 183 16.08 49.65 -78.19
CA ARG A 183 17.25 49.44 -79.06
C ARG A 183 16.85 49.25 -80.52
N GLN A 184 15.84 48.44 -80.79
CA GLN A 184 15.34 48.22 -82.15
C GLN A 184 14.79 49.52 -82.75
N SER A 185 13.98 50.28 -82.00
CA SER A 185 13.46 51.56 -82.48
C SER A 185 14.56 52.61 -82.71
N GLN A 186 15.58 52.67 -81.84
CA GLN A 186 16.77 53.50 -82.04
C GLN A 186 17.54 53.09 -83.31
N ALA A 187 17.82 51.80 -83.50
CA ALA A 187 18.50 51.30 -84.70
C ALA A 187 17.70 51.63 -85.98
N HIS A 188 16.37 51.50 -85.95
CA HIS A 188 15.50 51.91 -87.05
C HIS A 188 15.54 53.42 -87.31
N ALA A 189 15.53 54.24 -86.25
CA ALA A 189 15.63 55.70 -86.36
C ALA A 189 16.98 56.13 -86.95
N ASP A 190 18.08 55.54 -86.47
CA ASP A 190 19.43 55.76 -86.97
C ASP A 190 19.56 55.37 -88.45
N GLY A 191 19.03 54.20 -88.85
CA GLY A 191 18.99 53.76 -90.24
C GLY A 191 18.20 54.70 -91.15
N ARG A 192 17.05 55.20 -90.68
CA ARG A 192 16.24 56.20 -91.40
C ARG A 192 16.98 57.53 -91.53
N GLN A 193 17.67 57.98 -90.48
CA GLN A 193 18.47 59.20 -90.51
C GLN A 193 19.62 59.09 -91.51
N GLN A 194 20.31 57.95 -91.57
CA GLN A 194 21.34 57.69 -92.57
C GLN A 194 20.79 57.72 -93.99
N LEU A 195 19.63 57.11 -94.25
CA LEU A 195 18.99 57.14 -95.56
C LEU A 195 18.63 58.58 -95.97
N LEU A 196 17.99 59.35 -95.09
CA LEU A 196 17.66 60.76 -95.34
C LEU A 196 18.91 61.62 -95.57
N GLN A 197 20.02 61.32 -94.89
CA GLN A 197 21.31 61.97 -95.15
C GLN A 197 21.87 61.60 -96.53
N GLN A 198 21.77 60.33 -96.94
CA GLN A 198 22.18 59.90 -98.28
C GLN A 198 21.32 60.56 -99.36
N GLU A 199 20.00 60.57 -99.21
CA GLU A 199 19.07 61.24 -100.11
C GLU A 199 19.35 62.75 -100.17
N ASN A 200 19.55 63.43 -99.04
CA ASN A 200 19.96 64.83 -99.02
C ASN A 200 21.27 65.05 -99.77
N ASN A 201 22.26 64.18 -99.58
CA ASN A 201 23.54 64.28 -100.27
C ASN A 201 23.40 64.02 -101.78
N GLN A 202 22.54 63.09 -102.19
CA GLN A 202 22.22 62.83 -103.59
C GLN A 202 21.48 64.03 -104.22
N LEU A 203 20.48 64.58 -103.54
CA LEU A 203 19.77 65.78 -103.97
C LEU A 203 20.72 66.97 -104.10
N LYS A 204 21.63 67.18 -103.13
CA LYS A 204 22.68 68.21 -103.22
C LYS A 204 23.55 68.01 -104.47
N LYS A 205 24.00 66.79 -104.76
CA LYS A 205 24.75 66.49 -105.99
C LYS A 205 23.93 66.74 -107.26
N LEU A 206 22.63 66.43 -107.24
CA LEU A 206 21.74 66.65 -108.37
C LEU A 206 21.52 68.14 -108.63
N VAL A 207 21.34 68.93 -107.56
CA VAL A 207 21.28 70.40 -107.61
C VAL A 207 22.58 70.95 -108.18
N GLU A 208 23.74 70.52 -107.68
CA GLU A 208 25.05 70.92 -108.24
C GLU A 208 25.19 70.56 -109.73
N GLN A 209 24.67 69.41 -110.17
CA GLN A 209 24.68 69.02 -111.58
C GLN A 209 23.71 69.83 -112.44
N LEU A 210 22.53 70.18 -111.91
CA LEU A 210 21.57 71.06 -112.57
C LEU A 210 22.11 72.49 -112.67
N ASP A 211 22.71 73.01 -111.61
CA ASP A 211 23.38 74.32 -111.60
C ASP A 211 24.50 74.37 -112.66
N ARG A 212 25.30 73.30 -112.79
CA ARG A 212 26.29 73.16 -113.88
C ARG A 212 25.65 73.13 -115.27
N LYS A 213 24.57 72.39 -115.47
CA LYS A 213 23.84 72.34 -116.76
C LYS A 213 23.16 73.67 -117.11
N TYR A 214 22.62 74.38 -116.13
CA TYR A 214 22.06 75.72 -116.31
C TYR A 214 23.16 76.74 -116.65
N ALA A 215 24.34 76.64 -116.02
CA ALA A 215 25.50 77.44 -116.38
C ALA A 215 25.99 77.16 -117.81
N ASP A 216 25.97 75.90 -118.26
CA ASP A 216 26.34 75.51 -119.63
C ASP A 216 25.28 75.92 -120.69
N GLN A 217 23.99 75.94 -120.34
CA GLN A 217 22.90 76.37 -121.23
C GLN A 217 22.73 77.90 -121.34
N HIS A 218 23.31 78.69 -120.45
CA HIS A 218 23.31 80.16 -120.50
C HIS A 218 24.67 80.75 -120.93
N SER A 219 25.56 79.92 -121.50
CA SER A 219 26.86 80.32 -122.06
C SER A 219 26.94 80.21 -123.60
N ARG A 220 25.79 80.25 -124.30
CA ARG A 220 25.71 80.34 -125.76
C ARG A 220 24.84 81.50 -126.21
#